data_AF-A0A0Q8H9K2-F1
#
_entry.id   AF-A0A0Q8H9K2-F1
#
_cell.length_a   1.000
_cell.length_b   1.000
_cell.length_c   1.000
_cell.angle_alpha   90.00
_cell.angle_beta   90.00
_cell.angle_gamma   90.00
#
_symmetry.space_group_name_H-M   'P 1'
#
loop_
_entity.id
_entity.type
_entity.pdbx_description
1 polymer ?
#
loop_
_entity_poly.entity_id
_entity_poly.type
_entity_poly.pdbx_seq_one_letter_code
_entity_poly.pdbx_strand_id
1 'polypeptide(L)'
;MTTPRPALLRQANEALLQQGRQDAIADLFAPGYVAHVAGQTMKGHDAVAGVIEVLRRAVPELKVDVEILVEGDDRIAWLRTCRGTQSGAFKGFPASGKALVWRDMVVSRFEAGLIAEEWVVTDLAERLLLARKG
;
A
#
# COMPACT_ATOMS: atom_id res chain seq x y z
N MET A 1 -1.30 -19.98 16.52
CA MET A 1 -0.16 -19.05 16.69
C MET A 1 -0.48 -17.82 15.88
N THR A 2 -0.33 -16.62 16.44
CA THR A 2 -0.54 -15.36 15.72
C THR A 2 0.61 -15.14 14.75
N THR A 3 0.30 -14.70 13.52
CA THR A 3 1.31 -14.34 12.52
C THR A 3 2.19 -13.20 13.05
N PRO A 4 3.54 -13.30 12.99
CA PRO A 4 4.41 -12.19 13.37
C PRO A 4 4.10 -10.93 12.56
N ARG A 5 4.11 -9.75 13.20
CA ARG A 5 3.74 -8.47 12.55
C ARG A 5 4.53 -8.19 11.26
N PRO A 6 5.87 -8.43 11.18
CA PRO A 6 6.60 -8.26 9.92
C PRO A 6 6.14 -9.20 8.81
N ALA A 7 5.76 -10.44 9.15
CA ALA A 7 5.26 -11.41 8.19
C ALA A 7 3.85 -11.01 7.69
N LEU A 8 3.00 -10.50 8.58
CA LEU A 8 1.68 -9.98 8.23
C LEU A 8 1.76 -8.82 7.23
N LEU A 9 2.67 -7.87 7.42
CA LEU A 9 2.87 -6.77 6.47
C LEU A 9 3.29 -7.29 5.08
N ARG A 10 4.23 -8.24 5.03
CA ARG A 10 4.66 -8.84 3.75
C ARG A 10 3.50 -9.58 3.07
N GLN A 11 2.75 -10.35 3.84
CA GLN A 11 1.55 -11.05 3.37
C GLN A 11 0.50 -10.07 2.82
N ALA A 12 0.28 -8.93 3.49
CA ALA A 12 -0.66 -7.92 3.03
C ALA A 12 -0.23 -7.28 1.70
N ASN A 13 1.06 -6.94 1.55
CA ASN A 13 1.58 -6.42 0.28
C ASN A 13 1.45 -7.45 -0.86
N GLU A 14 1.78 -8.72 -0.58
CA GLU A 14 1.68 -9.77 -1.59
C GLU A 14 0.22 -10.04 -2.00
N ALA A 15 -0.66 -10.31 -1.03
CA ALA A 15 -2.05 -10.65 -1.30
C ALA A 15 -2.79 -9.50 -1.99
N LEU A 16 -2.64 -8.27 -1.50
CA LEU A 16 -3.47 -7.15 -1.96
C LEU A 16 -2.85 -6.43 -3.16
N LEU A 17 -1.58 -6.04 -3.09
CA LEU A 17 -0.95 -5.21 -4.12
C LEU A 17 -0.44 -6.02 -5.30
N GLN A 18 0.09 -7.23 -5.04
CA GLN A 18 0.66 -8.06 -6.11
C GLN A 18 -0.35 -9.04 -6.70
N GLN A 19 -1.26 -9.60 -5.88
CA GLN A 19 -2.23 -10.61 -6.32
C GLN A 19 -3.66 -10.07 -6.48
N GLY A 20 -4.00 -8.92 -5.87
CA GLY A 20 -5.34 -8.35 -5.94
C GLY A 20 -6.41 -9.10 -5.16
N ARG A 21 -6.03 -9.95 -4.19
CA ARG A 21 -6.94 -10.78 -3.37
C ARG A 21 -7.65 -9.95 -2.29
N GLN A 22 -8.68 -9.21 -2.69
CA GLN A 22 -9.46 -8.37 -1.77
C GLN A 22 -10.22 -9.15 -0.70
N ASP A 23 -10.50 -10.44 -0.93
CA ASP A 23 -11.08 -11.36 0.05
C ASP A 23 -10.19 -11.52 1.30
N ALA A 24 -8.88 -11.28 1.19
CA ALA A 24 -7.95 -11.36 2.31
C ALA A 24 -7.97 -10.13 3.25
N ILE A 25 -8.71 -9.05 2.92
CA ILE A 25 -8.65 -7.79 3.68
C ILE A 25 -9.05 -8.01 5.15
N ALA A 26 -10.12 -8.78 5.41
CA ALA A 26 -10.64 -9.00 6.76
C ALA A 26 -9.68 -9.80 7.67
N ASP A 27 -8.79 -10.61 7.08
CA ASP A 27 -7.79 -11.39 7.80
C ASP A 27 -6.51 -10.60 8.09
N LEU A 28 -6.34 -9.43 7.47
CA LEU A 28 -5.12 -8.62 7.51
C LEU A 28 -5.32 -7.30 8.27
N PHE A 29 -6.51 -6.71 8.19
CA PHE A 29 -6.82 -5.38 8.73
C PHE A 29 -7.92 -5.45 9.78
N ALA A 30 -7.76 -4.69 10.86
CA ALA A 30 -8.78 -4.57 11.89
C ALA A 30 -10.08 -3.97 11.29
N PRO A 31 -11.27 -4.34 11.79
CA PRO A 31 -12.54 -3.77 11.29
C PRO A 31 -12.58 -2.24 11.37
N GLY A 32 -11.96 -1.67 12.41
CA GLY A 32 -11.82 -0.23 12.62
C GLY A 32 -10.59 0.40 11.97
N TYR A 33 -10.00 -0.23 10.93
CA TYR A 33 -8.76 0.25 10.30
C TYR A 33 -8.83 1.72 9.88
N VAL A 34 -7.74 2.45 10.09
CA VAL A 34 -7.59 3.85 9.69
C VAL A 34 -6.29 4.06 8.92
N ALA A 35 -6.34 4.76 7.80
CA ALA A 35 -5.14 5.20 7.09
C ALA A 35 -5.08 6.73 7.00
N HIS A 36 -3.91 7.28 7.28
CA HIS A 36 -3.59 8.70 7.13
C HIS A 36 -2.59 8.84 5.97
N VAL A 37 -3.07 9.34 4.82
CA VAL A 37 -2.26 9.41 3.59
C VAL A 37 -2.58 10.68 2.81
N ALA A 38 -1.55 11.42 2.40
CA ALA A 38 -1.68 12.63 1.59
C ALA A 38 -2.70 13.65 2.14
N GLY A 39 -2.75 13.82 3.46
CA GLY A 39 -3.70 14.73 4.13
C GLY A 39 -5.15 14.22 4.19
N GLN A 40 -5.40 12.98 3.77
CA GLN A 40 -6.71 12.31 3.86
C GLN A 40 -6.71 11.27 4.98
N THR A 41 -7.85 11.13 5.65
CA THR A 41 -8.11 10.00 6.56
C THR A 41 -9.12 9.07 5.90
N MET A 42 -8.74 7.81 5.74
CA MET A 42 -9.53 6.74 5.15
C MET A 42 -9.86 5.70 6.22
N LYS A 43 -11.04 5.07 6.17
CA LYS A 43 -11.51 4.17 7.24
C LYS A 43 -12.15 2.90 6.70
N GLY A 44 -11.93 1.80 7.41
CA GLY A 44 -12.56 0.51 7.18
C GLY A 44 -12.04 -0.22 5.94
N HIS A 45 -12.54 -1.44 5.75
CA HIS A 45 -12.14 -2.34 4.68
C HIS A 45 -12.50 -1.83 3.28
N ASP A 46 -13.64 -1.15 3.13
CA ASP A 46 -14.06 -0.56 1.86
C ASP A 46 -13.04 0.44 1.31
N ALA A 47 -12.42 1.22 2.21
CA ALA A 47 -11.39 2.17 1.82
C ALA A 47 -10.10 1.47 1.36
N VAL A 48 -9.74 0.36 2.01
CA VAL A 48 -8.62 -0.49 1.56
C VAL A 48 -8.93 -1.07 0.18
N ALA A 49 -10.10 -1.68 0.00
CA ALA A 49 -10.53 -2.28 -1.26
C ALA A 49 -10.50 -1.27 -2.41
N GLY A 50 -11.02 -0.06 -2.20
CA GLY A 50 -10.99 1.00 -3.21
C GLY A 50 -9.58 1.45 -3.61
N VAL A 51 -8.64 1.54 -2.67
CA VAL A 51 -7.23 1.85 -2.98
C VAL A 51 -6.59 0.73 -3.79
N ILE A 52 -6.80 -0.53 -3.38
CA ILE A 52 -6.27 -1.69 -4.10
C ILE A 52 -6.82 -1.73 -5.51
N GLU A 53 -8.12 -1.56 -5.70
CA GLU A 53 -8.74 -1.56 -7.02
C GLU A 53 -8.14 -0.49 -7.95
N VAL A 54 -8.05 0.76 -7.47
CA VAL A 54 -7.51 1.87 -8.27
C VAL A 54 -6.05 1.65 -8.61
N LEU A 55 -5.24 1.20 -7.64
CA LEU A 55 -3.81 1.01 -7.85
C LEU A 55 -3.52 -0.18 -8.78
N ARG A 56 -4.23 -1.30 -8.62
CA ARG A 56 -4.13 -2.48 -9.49
C ARG A 56 -4.58 -2.17 -10.91
N ARG A 57 -5.60 -1.33 -11.08
CA ARG A 57 -6.04 -0.88 -12.41
C ARG A 57 -4.98 0.00 -13.09
N ALA A 58 -4.30 0.84 -12.31
CA ALA A 58 -3.25 1.72 -12.82
C ALA A 58 -1.93 0.99 -13.13
N VAL A 59 -1.57 0.01 -12.29
CA VAL A 59 -0.31 -0.75 -12.34
C VAL A 59 -0.60 -2.25 -12.09
N PRO A 60 -1.10 -3.01 -13.09
CA PRO A 60 -1.56 -4.39 -12.93
C PRO A 60 -0.48 -5.41 -12.51
N GLU A 61 0.76 -5.14 -12.85
CA GLU A 61 1.92 -5.98 -12.54
C GLU A 61 2.77 -5.44 -11.38
N LEU A 62 2.14 -4.65 -10.50
CA LEU A 62 2.77 -4.07 -9.32
C LEU A 62 3.55 -5.11 -8.51
N LYS A 63 4.83 -4.82 -8.30
CA LYS A 63 5.74 -5.51 -7.38
C LYS A 63 6.10 -4.62 -6.21
N VAL A 64 6.27 -5.23 -5.05
CA VAL A 64 6.57 -4.54 -3.80
C VAL A 64 7.73 -5.21 -3.10
N ASP A 65 8.74 -4.41 -2.77
CA ASP A 65 9.90 -4.83 -1.98
C ASP A 65 9.92 -4.03 -0.67
N VAL A 66 10.00 -4.71 0.47
CA VAL A 66 10.16 -4.05 1.79
C VAL A 66 11.66 -3.96 2.09
N GLU A 67 12.18 -2.74 2.04
CA GLU A 67 13.62 -2.44 2.13
C GLU A 67 14.07 -2.21 3.56
N ILE A 68 13.27 -1.48 4.35
CA ILE A 68 13.55 -1.18 5.75
C ILE A 68 12.35 -1.61 6.57
N LEU A 69 12.59 -2.26 7.70
CA LEU A 69 11.56 -2.60 8.67
C LEU A 69 12.16 -2.56 10.07
N VAL A 70 11.58 -1.74 10.93
CA VAL A 70 11.97 -1.61 12.34
C VAL A 70 10.73 -1.86 13.19
N GLU A 71 10.78 -2.91 14.00
CA GLU A 71 9.70 -3.29 14.92
C GLU A 71 9.94 -2.66 16.30
N GLY A 72 8.93 -1.95 16.79
CA GLY A 72 8.83 -1.49 18.18
C GLY A 72 7.70 -2.20 18.91
N ASP A 73 7.32 -1.66 20.08
CA ASP A 73 6.40 -2.34 21.00
C ASP A 73 4.98 -2.54 20.42
N ASP A 74 4.39 -1.49 19.85
CA ASP A 74 3.02 -1.51 19.28
C ASP A 74 2.97 -1.24 17.78
N ARG A 75 4.12 -0.88 17.17
CA ARG A 75 4.21 -0.38 15.79
C ARG A 75 5.40 -0.94 15.04
N ILE A 76 5.30 -0.87 13.71
CA ILE A 76 6.40 -1.08 12.79
C ILE A 76 6.56 0.18 11.93
N ALA A 77 7.78 0.72 11.86
CA ALA A 77 8.17 1.72 10.86
C ALA A 77 8.89 1.01 9.71
N TRP A 78 8.45 1.24 8.48
CA TRP A 78 8.96 0.52 7.32
C TRP A 78 8.96 1.36 6.04
N LEU A 79 9.85 0.98 5.12
CA LEU A 79 9.97 1.55 3.78
C LEU A 79 9.73 0.42 2.77
N ARG A 80 8.82 0.66 1.83
CA ARG A 80 8.68 -0.18 0.64
C ARG A 80 8.98 0.58 -0.64
N THR A 81 9.53 -0.13 -1.61
CA THR A 81 9.58 0.34 -2.99
C THR A 81 8.60 -0.46 -3.83
N CYS A 82 7.82 0.26 -4.60
CA CYS A 82 6.80 -0.24 -5.49
C CYS A 82 7.24 -0.01 -6.94
N ARG A 83 7.04 -1.02 -7.81
CA ARG A 83 7.51 -0.99 -9.21
C ARG A 83 6.47 -1.61 -10.15
N GLY A 84 6.32 -1.06 -11.34
CA GLY A 84 5.51 -1.63 -12.42
C GLY A 84 5.37 -0.66 -13.59
N THR A 85 4.50 -0.95 -14.56
CA THR A 85 4.18 -0.05 -15.67
C THR A 85 2.84 0.63 -15.41
N GLN A 86 2.78 1.94 -15.63
CA GLN A 86 1.52 2.67 -15.50
C GLN A 86 0.66 2.51 -16.77
N SER A 87 -0.03 1.38 -16.88
CA SER A 87 -0.91 1.05 -18.01
C SER A 87 -2.34 1.61 -17.88
N GLY A 88 -2.72 2.05 -16.68
CA GLY A 88 -4.03 2.65 -16.40
C GLY A 88 -3.96 4.08 -15.88
N ALA A 89 -5.10 4.77 -15.96
CA ALA A 89 -5.22 6.10 -15.35
C ALA A 89 -5.24 6.00 -13.82
N PHE A 90 -4.65 6.98 -13.15
CA PHE A 90 -4.61 7.06 -11.69
C PHE A 90 -4.92 8.48 -11.24
N LYS A 91 -6.03 8.70 -10.51
CA LYS A 91 -6.40 9.99 -9.90
C LYS A 91 -6.12 11.24 -10.78
N GLY A 92 -6.57 11.23 -12.03
CA GLY A 92 -6.40 12.35 -12.99
C GLY A 92 -5.11 12.33 -13.81
N PHE A 93 -4.20 11.39 -13.55
CA PHE A 93 -3.04 11.10 -14.40
C PHE A 93 -3.44 10.06 -15.46
N PRO A 94 -3.42 10.38 -16.77
CA PRO A 94 -3.63 9.39 -17.82
C PRO A 94 -2.57 8.28 -17.76
N ALA A 95 -2.87 7.11 -18.32
CA ALA A 95 -1.88 6.04 -18.48
C ALA A 95 -0.69 6.55 -19.32
N SER A 96 0.51 6.51 -18.76
CA SER A 96 1.72 6.91 -19.49
C SER A 96 2.32 5.76 -20.30
N GLY A 97 1.99 4.51 -19.97
CA GLY A 97 2.62 3.32 -20.56
C GLY A 97 4.09 3.14 -20.17
N LYS A 98 4.60 3.89 -19.19
CA LYS A 98 6.01 3.88 -18.77
C LYS A 98 6.22 3.11 -17.49
N ALA A 99 7.45 2.63 -17.33
CA ALA A 99 7.92 2.10 -16.06
C ALA A 99 7.84 3.19 -14.97
N LEU A 100 7.28 2.81 -13.83
CA LEU A 100 7.07 3.63 -12.66
C LEU A 100 7.71 2.94 -11.45
N VAL A 101 8.50 3.69 -10.70
CA VAL A 101 9.09 3.27 -9.44
C VAL A 101 8.81 4.35 -8.42
N TRP A 102 8.20 3.99 -7.29
CA TRP A 102 7.88 4.91 -6.22
C TRP A 102 8.10 4.26 -4.86
N ARG A 103 8.15 5.07 -3.81
CA ARG A 103 8.45 4.67 -2.44
C ARG A 103 7.36 5.12 -1.50
N ASP A 104 7.05 4.25 -0.54
CA ASP A 104 6.18 4.56 0.58
C ASP A 104 6.96 4.35 1.89
N MET A 105 7.00 5.38 2.73
CA MET A 105 7.34 5.25 4.15
C MET A 105 6.04 5.10 4.94
N VAL A 106 5.97 4.06 5.75
CA VAL A 106 4.76 3.67 6.47
C VAL A 106 5.09 3.41 7.93
N VAL A 107 4.25 3.90 8.82
CA VAL A 107 4.18 3.42 10.20
C VAL A 107 2.87 2.67 10.36
N SER A 108 2.92 1.41 10.78
CA SER A 108 1.73 0.56 10.99
C SER A 108 1.59 0.24 12.48
N ARG A 109 0.43 0.53 13.07
CA ARG A 109 0.01 0.06 14.41
C ARG A 109 -0.79 -1.23 14.29
N PHE A 110 -0.64 -2.10 15.27
CA PHE A 110 -1.31 -3.41 15.30
C PHE A 110 -2.26 -3.54 16.49
N GLU A 111 -3.33 -4.29 16.30
CA GLU A 111 -4.31 -4.61 17.34
C GLU A 111 -4.87 -6.01 17.11
N ALA A 112 -4.90 -6.85 18.15
CA ALA A 112 -5.34 -8.24 18.06
C ALA A 112 -4.68 -9.05 16.92
N GLY A 113 -3.43 -8.71 16.56
CA GLY A 113 -2.70 -9.37 15.47
C GLY A 113 -3.05 -8.89 14.06
N LEU A 114 -3.82 -7.81 13.92
CA LEU A 114 -4.22 -7.20 12.65
C LEU A 114 -3.62 -5.80 12.49
N ILE A 115 -3.50 -5.33 11.25
CA ILE A 115 -3.10 -3.95 10.95
C ILE A 115 -4.29 -3.04 11.29
N ALA A 116 -4.11 -2.15 12.26
CA ALA A 116 -5.18 -1.33 12.81
C ALA A 116 -5.11 0.13 12.36
N GLU A 117 -3.92 0.65 12.10
CA GLU A 117 -3.77 2.04 11.68
C GLU A 117 -2.45 2.26 10.94
N GLU A 118 -2.47 3.10 9.91
CA GLU A 118 -1.28 3.43 9.13
C GLU A 118 -1.12 4.93 8.89
N TRP A 119 0.13 5.41 8.98
CA TRP A 119 0.55 6.73 8.52
C TRP A 119 1.47 6.54 7.33
N VAL A 120 1.07 7.07 6.18
CA VAL A 120 1.73 6.81 4.89
C VAL A 120 2.22 8.12 4.26
N VAL A 121 3.52 8.16 3.96
CA VAL A 121 4.15 9.17 3.10
C VAL A 121 4.57 8.48 1.82
N THR A 122 4.17 9.02 0.67
CA THR A 122 4.42 8.44 -0.65
C THR A 122 4.94 9.48 -1.63
N ASP A 123 5.90 9.10 -2.48
CA ASP A 123 6.37 9.93 -3.61
C ASP A 123 5.61 9.63 -4.93
N LEU A 124 4.55 8.80 -4.91
CA LEU A 124 3.83 8.35 -6.11
C LEU A 124 3.35 9.51 -7.01
N ALA A 125 2.78 10.56 -6.44
CA ALA A 125 2.29 11.70 -7.21
C ALA A 125 3.42 12.44 -7.94
N GLU A 126 4.58 12.60 -7.29
CA GLU A 126 5.78 13.16 -7.90
C GLU A 126 6.27 12.28 -9.06
N ARG A 127 6.31 10.96 -8.85
CA ARG A 127 6.74 9.99 -9.88
C ARG A 127 5.82 9.99 -11.10
N LEU A 128 4.51 10.06 -10.88
CA LEU A 128 3.52 10.18 -11.96
C LEU A 128 3.69 11.49 -12.75
N LEU A 129 3.99 12.59 -12.07
CA LEU A 129 4.23 13.88 -12.71
C LEU A 129 5.50 13.86 -13.58
N LEU A 130 6.59 13.25 -13.09
CA LEU A 130 7.85 13.11 -13.82
C LEU A 130 7.70 12.19 -15.04
N ALA A 131 6.93 11.11 -14.93
CA ALA A 131 6.70 10.17 -16.03
C ALA A 131 6.02 10.83 -17.26
N ARG A 132 5.22 11.87 -17.05
CA ARG A 132 4.55 12.64 -18.12
C ARG A 132 5.48 13.55 -18.94
N LYS A 133 6.65 13.91 -18.41
CA LYS A 133 7.52 14.95 -19.00
C LYS A 133 8.57 14.40 -19.98
N GLY A 134 8.89 13.10 -19.90
CA GLY A 134 9.67 12.42 -20.92
C GLY A 134 8.79 11.81 -22.00
#